data_AF-A0A6N3D9Q5-F1
#
_entry.id   AF-A0A6N3D9Q5-F1
#
_cell.length_a   1.000
_cell.length_b   1.000
_cell.length_c   1.000
_cell.angle_alpha   90.00
_cell.angle_beta   90.00
_cell.angle_gamma   90.00
#
_symmetry.space_group_name_H-M   'P 1'
#
loop_
_entity.id
_entity.type
_entity.pdbx_description
1 polymer ?
#
loop_
_entity_poly.entity_id
_entity_poly.type
_entity_poly.pdbx_seq_one_letter_code
_entity_poly.pdbx_strand_id
1 'polypeptide(L)'
;MINGSFIFGLDDDKNDVFARTTEWAIDNGITTVTNHILTPYPGTPIFEEMKKSNRIITEDWRKYDTRHLTFNHPNITKEEMEKGYKEAYKEFYKWSNIFKDSKNHEELKMKLKHFTYAGAWKKFEPVWNFLIKTDMLPKARRVLVNTLK
;
A
#
# COMPACT_ATOMS: atom_id res chain seq x y z
N MET A 1 -11.44 -12.16 6.14
CA MET A 1 -10.28 -11.26 6.06
C MET A 1 -10.22 -10.75 4.64
N ILE A 2 -10.10 -9.44 4.47
CA ILE A 2 -10.15 -8.76 3.17
C ILE A 2 -8.81 -8.06 2.96
N ASN A 3 -8.26 -8.15 1.74
CA ASN A 3 -7.13 -7.33 1.32
C ASN A 3 -7.65 -6.25 0.37
N GLY A 4 -7.55 -4.98 0.78
CA GLY A 4 -7.94 -3.83 -0.03
C GLY A 4 -6.81 -3.39 -0.95
N SER A 5 -7.13 -3.11 -2.21
CA SER A 5 -6.22 -2.46 -3.15
C SER A 5 -6.81 -1.12 -3.56
N PHE A 6 -6.05 -0.04 -3.35
CA PHE A 6 -6.51 1.33 -3.58
C PHE A 6 -5.56 2.08 -4.52
N ILE A 7 -6.12 2.95 -5.36
CA ILE A 7 -5.37 3.82 -6.27
C ILE A 7 -5.57 5.26 -5.82
N PHE A 8 -4.47 6.01 -5.71
CA PHE A 8 -4.43 7.45 -5.53
C PHE A 8 -3.91 8.14 -6.79
N GLY A 9 -4.29 9.40 -6.99
CA GLY A 9 -3.88 10.20 -8.15
C GLY A 9 -4.85 10.13 -9.32
N LEU A 10 -6.12 9.84 -9.06
CA LEU A 10 -7.19 10.12 -10.02
C LEU A 10 -7.44 11.63 -10.07
N ASP A 11 -7.83 12.18 -11.22
CA ASP A 11 -7.86 13.65 -11.44
C ASP A 11 -8.70 14.44 -10.42
N ASP A 12 -9.75 13.84 -9.85
CA ASP A 12 -10.61 14.46 -8.83
C ASP A 12 -10.04 14.35 -7.40
N ASP A 13 -8.95 13.62 -7.21
CA ASP A 13 -8.30 13.48 -5.92
C ASP A 13 -7.77 14.83 -5.42
N LYS A 14 -7.86 15.00 -4.10
CA LYS A 14 -7.32 16.14 -3.36
C LYS A 14 -6.45 15.63 -2.22
N ASN A 15 -5.72 16.54 -1.57
CA ASN A 15 -4.79 16.19 -0.49
C ASN A 15 -5.42 15.38 0.67
N ASP A 16 -6.73 15.46 0.88
CA ASP A 16 -7.45 14.70 1.90
C ASP A 16 -7.71 13.23 1.53
N VAL A 17 -7.55 12.83 0.25
CA VAL A 17 -7.85 11.47 -0.24
C VAL A 17 -7.10 10.40 0.55
N PHE A 18 -5.85 10.67 0.91
CA PHE A 18 -4.99 9.73 1.64
C PHE A 18 -5.57 9.40 3.01
N ALA A 19 -6.00 10.42 3.75
CA ALA A 19 -6.60 10.27 5.07
C ALA A 19 -7.97 9.61 4.96
N ARG A 20 -8.84 10.13 4.08
CA ARG A 20 -10.21 9.62 3.89
C ARG A 20 -10.25 8.14 3.51
N THR A 21 -9.42 7.70 2.56
CA THR A 21 -9.35 6.29 2.15
C THR A 21 -8.80 5.41 3.28
N THR A 22 -7.79 5.90 4.01
CA THR A 22 -7.21 5.17 5.14
C THR A 22 -8.21 5.01 6.29
N GLU A 23 -8.88 6.09 6.69
CA GLU A 23 -9.91 6.08 7.72
C GLU A 23 -11.07 5.16 7.34
N TRP A 24 -11.55 5.26 6.10
CA TRP A 24 -12.60 4.38 5.59
C TRP A 24 -12.18 2.90 5.68
N ALA A 25 -10.96 2.54 5.28
CA ALA A 25 -10.49 1.17 5.32
C ALA A 25 -10.43 0.62 6.77
N ILE A 26 -9.94 1.43 7.71
CA ILE A 26 -9.89 1.09 9.14
C ILE A 26 -11.30 0.90 9.71
N ASP A 27 -12.21 1.82 9.40
CA ASP A 27 -13.58 1.78 9.90
C ASP A 27 -14.39 0.60 9.33
N ASN A 28 -14.01 0.08 8.17
CA ASN A 28 -14.69 -1.04 7.52
C ASN A 28 -14.07 -2.41 7.79
N GLY A 29 -13.09 -2.54 8.68
CA GLY A 29 -12.62 -3.89 9.05
C GLY A 29 -11.59 -4.50 8.07
N ILE A 30 -10.98 -3.71 7.18
CA ILE A 30 -10.10 -4.20 6.11
C ILE A 30 -8.82 -4.78 6.71
N THR A 31 -8.49 -6.04 6.42
CA THR A 31 -7.40 -6.71 7.14
C THR A 31 -6.01 -6.23 6.74
N THR A 32 -5.81 -5.98 5.46
CA THR A 32 -4.55 -5.46 4.91
C THR A 32 -4.86 -4.54 3.74
N VAL A 33 -3.98 -3.59 3.47
CA VAL A 33 -4.09 -2.70 2.31
C VAL A 33 -2.81 -2.69 1.48
N THR A 34 -3.01 -2.57 0.17
CA THR A 34 -1.98 -2.28 -0.83
C THR A 34 -2.40 -1.04 -1.60
N ASN A 35 -1.72 0.07 -1.34
CA ASN A 35 -1.98 1.32 -2.03
C ASN A 35 -1.09 1.42 -3.27
N HIS A 36 -1.55 2.18 -4.26
CA HIS A 36 -0.84 2.46 -5.50
C HIS A 36 -1.02 3.94 -5.87
N ILE A 37 0.01 4.56 -6.41
CA ILE A 37 -0.13 5.81 -7.17
C ILE A 37 -0.46 5.41 -8.62
N LEU A 38 -1.47 6.04 -9.20
CA LEU A 38 -1.84 5.88 -10.61
C LEU A 38 -0.59 6.00 -11.48
N THR A 39 -0.30 4.95 -12.24
CA THR A 39 0.86 4.90 -13.11
C THR A 39 0.36 4.69 -14.54
N PRO A 40 0.37 5.72 -15.39
CA PRO A 40 -0.04 5.59 -16.78
C PRO A 40 1.02 4.81 -17.56
N TYR A 41 0.81 3.52 -17.81
CA TYR A 41 1.80 2.70 -18.53
C TYR A 41 1.77 2.94 -20.05
N PRO A 42 2.90 2.89 -20.76
CA PRO A 42 2.94 3.03 -22.22
C PRO A 42 2.03 2.03 -22.92
N GLY A 43 1.38 2.50 -24.00
CA GLY A 43 0.41 1.70 -24.74
C GLY A 43 -0.96 1.61 -24.07
N THR A 44 -1.15 2.22 -22.89
CA THR A 44 -2.50 2.39 -22.31
C THR A 44 -3.15 3.67 -22.83
N PRO A 45 -4.49 3.70 -22.98
CA PRO A 45 -5.20 4.91 -23.40
C PRO A 45 -4.91 6.13 -22.50
N ILE A 46 -4.79 5.92 -21.19
CA ILE A 46 -4.52 6.99 -20.22
C ILE A 46 -3.11 7.58 -20.39
N PHE A 47 -2.12 6.77 -20.76
CA PHE A 47 -0.79 7.28 -21.07
C PHE A 47 -0.80 8.14 -22.33
N GLU A 48 -1.48 7.69 -23.39
CA GLU A 48 -1.59 8.45 -24.63
C GLU A 48 -2.31 9.79 -24.41
N GLU A 49 -3.37 9.81 -23.60
CA GLU A 49 -4.09 11.02 -23.22
C GLU A 49 -3.21 11.99 -22.41
N MET A 50 -2.54 11.49 -21.37
CA MET A 50 -1.64 12.29 -20.53
C MET A 50 -0.42 12.80 -21.31
N LYS A 51 0.08 12.02 -22.28
CA LYS A 51 1.18 12.43 -23.16
C LYS A 51 0.73 13.54 -24.11
N LYS A 52 -0.45 13.42 -24.73
CA LYS A 52 -1.03 14.47 -25.61
C LYS A 52 -1.31 15.78 -24.86
N SER A 53 -1.66 15.70 -23.59
CA SER A 53 -1.91 16.87 -22.73
C SER A 53 -0.66 17.39 -22.02
N ASN A 54 0.55 16.91 -22.37
CA ASN A 54 1.82 17.30 -21.75
C ASN A 54 1.85 17.13 -20.22
N ARG A 55 1.13 16.13 -19.70
CA ARG A 55 1.10 15.82 -18.27
C ARG A 55 2.23 14.88 -17.84
N ILE A 56 2.81 14.06 -18.71
CA ILE A 56 3.89 13.13 -18.32
C ILE A 56 5.15 13.91 -17.87
N ILE A 57 5.62 13.66 -16.64
CA ILE A 57 6.82 14.28 -16.05
C ILE A 57 8.08 13.54 -16.49
N THR A 58 8.01 12.21 -16.65
CA THR A 58 9.18 11.38 -16.95
C THR A 58 8.79 10.10 -17.67
N GLU A 59 9.59 9.70 -18.65
CA GLU A 59 9.51 8.39 -19.33
C GLU A 59 10.59 7.42 -18.81
N ASP A 60 11.20 7.71 -17.66
CA ASP A 60 12.12 6.78 -17.00
C ASP A 60 11.33 5.62 -16.37
N TRP A 61 11.29 4.49 -17.07
CA TRP A 61 10.54 3.28 -16.68
C TRP A 61 10.85 2.76 -15.28
N ARG A 62 12.04 3.06 -14.74
CA ARG A 62 12.40 2.68 -13.36
C ARG A 62 11.51 3.33 -12.31
N LYS A 63 10.81 4.42 -12.67
CA LYS A 63 9.86 5.15 -11.80
C LYS A 63 8.42 4.68 -11.96
N TYR A 64 8.12 3.77 -12.90
CA TYR A 64 6.76 3.28 -13.16
C TYR A 64 6.41 2.10 -12.24
N ASP A 65 6.66 2.28 -10.93
CA ASP A 65 6.62 1.24 -9.90
C ASP A 65 5.41 1.34 -8.96
N THR A 66 4.41 2.15 -9.32
CA THR A 66 3.21 2.47 -8.52
C THR A 66 3.48 3.21 -7.20
N ARG A 67 4.69 3.73 -7.00
CA ARG A 67 5.10 4.47 -5.78
C ARG A 67 5.64 5.87 -6.06
N HIS A 68 5.90 6.19 -7.33
CA HIS A 68 6.32 7.51 -7.77
C HIS A 68 5.27 8.13 -8.67
N LEU A 69 5.06 9.43 -8.55
CA LEU A 69 4.22 10.16 -9.47
C LEU A 69 5.01 10.45 -10.76
N THR A 70 4.50 9.97 -11.90
CA THR A 70 5.13 10.09 -13.21
C THR A 70 4.45 11.11 -14.12
N PHE A 71 3.40 11.79 -13.65
CA PHE A 71 2.65 12.81 -14.38
C PHE A 71 2.24 13.99 -13.48
N ASN A 72 1.95 15.15 -14.07
CA ASN A 72 1.45 16.34 -13.40
C ASN A 72 -0.02 16.13 -13.06
N HIS A 73 -0.30 15.93 -11.77
CA HIS A 73 -1.64 15.83 -11.22
C HIS A 73 -2.24 17.24 -11.05
N PRO A 74 -3.52 17.47 -11.37
CA PRO A 74 -4.12 18.82 -11.39
C PRO A 74 -4.14 19.50 -10.01
N ASN A 75 -4.29 18.72 -8.93
CA ASN A 75 -4.55 19.25 -7.58
C ASN A 75 -3.48 18.93 -6.53
N ILE A 76 -2.50 18.08 -6.86
CA ILE A 76 -1.58 17.49 -5.86
C ILE A 76 -0.18 17.52 -6.46
N THR A 77 0.78 18.12 -5.75
CA THR A 77 2.17 18.11 -6.21
C THR A 77 2.78 16.71 -6.11
N LYS A 78 3.88 16.48 -6.82
CA LYS A 78 4.60 15.20 -6.75
C LYS A 78 5.04 14.88 -5.33
N GLU A 79 5.57 15.87 -4.62
CA GLU A 79 6.06 15.73 -3.26
C GLU A 79 4.92 15.39 -2.29
N GLU A 80 3.77 16.07 -2.41
CA GLU A 80 2.58 15.78 -1.62
C GLU A 80 2.02 14.39 -1.91
N MET A 81 1.96 13.99 -3.18
CA MET A 81 1.45 12.67 -3.59
C MET A 81 2.28 11.55 -2.98
N GLU A 82 3.61 11.59 -3.16
CA GLU A 82 4.51 10.55 -2.67
C GLU A 82 4.59 10.53 -1.14
N LYS A 83 4.47 11.70 -0.50
CA LYS A 83 4.40 11.82 0.97
C LYS A 83 3.08 11.24 1.50
N GLY A 84 1.94 11.67 0.95
CA GLY A 84 0.61 11.22 1.33
C GLY A 84 0.43 9.71 1.15
N TYR A 85 0.93 9.16 0.05
CA TYR A 85 1.00 7.71 -0.18
C TYR A 85 1.74 6.97 0.95
N LYS A 86 2.93 7.47 1.33
CA LYS A 86 3.75 6.88 2.40
C LYS A 86 3.07 7.03 3.77
N GLU A 87 2.43 8.16 4.03
CA GLU A 87 1.74 8.45 5.28
C GLU A 87 0.48 7.61 5.44
N ALA A 88 -0.37 7.49 4.41
CA ALA A 88 -1.53 6.60 4.39
C ALA A 88 -1.15 5.16 4.77
N TYR A 89 -0.08 4.66 4.16
CA TYR A 89 0.40 3.32 4.45
C TYR A 89 0.92 3.17 5.88
N LYS A 90 1.69 4.16 6.39
CA LYS A 90 2.16 4.14 7.79
C LYS A 90 0.99 4.23 8.78
N GLU A 91 0.02 5.08 8.50
CA GLU A 91 -1.15 5.33 9.33
C GLU A 91 -2.00 4.06 9.46
N PHE A 92 -2.34 3.43 8.34
CA PHE A 92 -3.12 2.20 8.32
C PHE A 92 -2.53 1.11 9.23
N TYR A 93 -1.21 0.90 9.17
CA TYR A 93 -0.52 -0.14 9.95
C TYR A 93 -0.01 0.31 11.34
N LYS A 94 -0.49 1.43 11.87
CA LYS A 94 -0.26 1.76 13.29
C LYS A 94 -0.95 0.73 14.19
N TRP A 95 -0.32 0.40 15.32
CA TRP A 95 -0.87 -0.58 16.27
C TRP A 95 -2.26 -0.21 16.78
N SER A 96 -2.50 1.08 17.05
CA SER A 96 -3.80 1.61 17.44
C SER A 96 -4.87 1.33 16.38
N ASN A 97 -4.50 1.50 15.10
CA ASN A 97 -5.42 1.34 13.98
C ASN A 97 -5.67 -0.13 13.68
N ILE A 98 -4.66 -1.00 13.71
CA ILE A 98 -4.84 -2.46 13.62
C ILE A 98 -5.78 -2.97 14.73
N PHE A 99 -5.63 -2.44 15.95
CA PHE A 99 -6.53 -2.79 17.04
C PHE A 99 -7.96 -2.28 16.82
N LYS A 100 -8.13 -1.01 16.41
CA LYS A 100 -9.42 -0.42 16.07
C LYS A 100 -10.13 -1.24 14.98
N ASP A 101 -9.43 -1.51 13.90
CA ASP A 101 -9.89 -2.26 12.74
C ASP A 101 -10.31 -3.69 13.10
N SER A 102 -9.49 -4.39 13.89
CA SER A 102 -9.80 -5.76 14.34
C SER A 102 -11.11 -5.86 15.13
N LYS A 103 -11.57 -4.78 15.79
CA LYS A 103 -12.82 -4.78 16.56
C LYS A 103 -14.09 -4.82 15.71
N ASN A 104 -14.00 -4.51 14.41
CA ASN A 104 -15.14 -4.53 13.49
C ASN A 104 -15.70 -5.94 13.22
N HIS A 105 -14.96 -6.98 13.59
CA HIS A 105 -15.45 -8.36 13.51
C HIS A 105 -16.33 -8.68 14.72
N GLU A 106 -17.47 -9.35 14.56
CA GLU A 106 -18.34 -9.69 15.71
C GLU A 106 -17.68 -10.73 16.63
N GLU A 107 -17.14 -11.79 16.05
CA GLU A 107 -16.56 -12.91 16.78
C GLU A 107 -15.15 -12.63 17.32
N LEU A 108 -14.91 -12.95 18.59
CA LEU A 108 -13.60 -12.80 19.25
C LEU A 108 -12.47 -13.55 18.52
N LYS A 109 -12.76 -14.74 17.98
CA LYS A 109 -11.79 -15.52 17.19
C LYS A 109 -11.33 -14.77 15.94
N MET A 110 -12.26 -14.09 15.28
CA MET A 110 -11.97 -13.30 14.08
C MET A 110 -11.22 -12.01 14.40
N LYS A 111 -11.53 -11.34 15.52
CA LYS A 111 -10.74 -10.21 16.05
C LYS A 111 -9.28 -10.62 16.26
N LEU A 112 -9.05 -11.74 16.96
CA LEU A 112 -7.70 -12.24 17.25
C LEU A 112 -6.97 -12.67 15.97
N LYS A 113 -7.64 -13.36 15.06
CA LYS A 113 -7.07 -13.78 13.78
C LYS A 113 -6.68 -12.57 12.92
N HIS A 114 -7.54 -11.55 12.84
CA HIS A 114 -7.22 -10.30 12.16
C HIS A 114 -5.99 -9.65 12.80
N PHE A 115 -6.03 -9.38 14.10
CA PHE A 115 -4.96 -8.68 14.80
C PHE A 115 -3.61 -9.39 14.65
N THR A 116 -3.58 -10.70 14.85
CA THR A 116 -2.36 -11.50 14.71
C THR A 116 -1.89 -11.55 13.26
N TYR A 117 -2.78 -11.66 12.28
CA TYR A 117 -2.41 -11.66 10.86
C TYR A 117 -1.86 -10.29 10.41
N ALA A 118 -2.59 -9.20 10.65
CA ALA A 118 -2.17 -7.85 10.27
C ALA A 118 -0.90 -7.41 11.02
N GLY A 119 -0.83 -7.73 12.32
CA GLY A 119 0.33 -7.49 13.16
C GLY A 119 1.55 -8.29 12.71
N ALA A 120 1.42 -9.61 12.56
CA ALA A 120 2.51 -10.46 12.11
C ALA A 120 2.97 -10.08 10.71
N TRP A 121 2.06 -9.95 9.74
CA TRP A 121 2.38 -9.59 8.36
C TRP A 121 3.24 -8.33 8.27
N LYS A 122 2.83 -7.24 8.94
CA LYS A 122 3.57 -5.99 8.84
C LYS A 122 4.83 -5.96 9.72
N LYS A 123 4.77 -6.52 10.93
CA LYS A 123 5.86 -6.41 11.90
C LYS A 123 6.97 -7.43 11.67
N PHE A 124 6.73 -8.43 10.83
CA PHE A 124 7.80 -9.30 10.32
C PHE A 124 8.63 -8.67 9.20
N GLU A 125 8.21 -7.54 8.61
CA GLU A 125 8.95 -6.91 7.52
C GLU A 125 10.42 -6.59 7.87
N PRO A 126 10.78 -6.09 9.07
CA PRO A 126 12.19 -5.94 9.47
C PRO A 126 12.95 -7.27 9.51
N VAL A 127 12.29 -8.36 9.90
CA VAL A 127 12.88 -9.71 9.91
C VAL A 127 13.13 -10.19 8.48
N TRP A 128 12.16 -10.02 7.59
CA TRP A 128 12.34 -10.33 6.16
C TRP A 128 13.46 -9.49 5.54
N ASN A 129 13.48 -8.18 5.81
CA ASN A 129 14.54 -7.29 5.35
C ASN A 129 15.92 -7.72 5.88
N PHE A 130 16.01 -8.15 7.14
CA PHE A 130 17.23 -8.70 7.70
C PHE A 130 17.66 -9.99 6.98
N LEU A 131 16.75 -10.93 6.78
CA LEU A 131 17.02 -12.20 6.09
C LEU A 131 17.46 -12.00 4.64
N ILE A 132 16.88 -11.01 3.94
CA ILE A 132 17.28 -10.63 2.58
C ILE A 132 18.67 -10.01 2.60
N LYS A 133 18.93 -9.03 3.48
CA LYS A 133 20.23 -8.33 3.57
C LYS A 133 21.39 -9.21 4.01
N THR A 134 21.10 -10.37 4.60
CA THR A 134 22.10 -11.33 5.10
C THR A 134 22.21 -12.60 4.26
N ASP A 135 21.54 -12.65 3.09
CA ASP A 135 21.46 -13.84 2.22
C ASP A 135 21.02 -15.13 2.96
N MET A 136 20.23 -14.97 4.03
CA MET A 136 19.72 -16.07 4.85
C MET A 136 18.40 -16.64 4.32
N LEU A 137 17.83 -16.04 3.27
CA LEU A 137 16.59 -16.48 2.63
C LEU A 137 16.53 -18.00 2.33
N PRO A 138 17.57 -18.64 1.75
CA PRO A 138 17.51 -20.08 1.46
C PRO A 138 17.41 -20.96 2.72
N LYS A 139 18.07 -20.55 3.81
CA LYS A 139 18.03 -21.26 5.10
C LYS A 139 16.67 -21.06 5.78
N ALA A 140 16.19 -19.83 5.84
CA ALA A 140 14.87 -19.51 6.40
C ALA A 140 13.74 -20.23 5.65
N ARG A 141 13.79 -20.25 4.31
CA ARG A 141 12.83 -21.00 3.48
C ARG A 141 12.81 -22.49 3.84
N ARG A 142 13.97 -23.12 4.01
CA ARG A 142 14.07 -24.54 4.35
C ARG A 142 13.42 -24.86 5.70
N VAL A 143 13.67 -24.02 6.70
CA VAL A 143 13.05 -24.16 8.03
C VAL A 143 11.53 -24.00 7.92
N LEU A 144 11.05 -22.93 7.29
CA LEU A 144 9.61 -22.67 7.12
C LEU A 144 8.88 -23.81 6.42
N VAL A 145 9.45 -24.37 5.34
CA VAL A 145 8.86 -25.50 4.60
C VAL A 145 8.75 -26.76 5.47
N ASN A 146 9.70 -26.99 6.38
CA ASN A 146 9.69 -28.14 7.27
C ASN A 146 8.74 -27.95 8.46
N THR A 147 8.54 -26.71 8.91
CA THR A 147 7.66 -26.39 10.06
C THR A 147 6.19 -26.23 9.67
N LEU A 148 5.89 -25.84 8.42
CA LEU A 148 4.53 -25.58 7.94
C LEU A 148 3.90 -26.76 7.18
N LYS A 149 4.61 -27.89 7.08
CA LYS A 149 4.03 -29.18 6.68
C LYS A 149 3.46 -29.88 7.90
#